data_AF-A0A1E1WEV2-F1
#
_entry.id   AF-A0A1E1WEV2-F1
#
_cell.length_a   1.000
_cell.length_b   1.000
_cell.length_c   1.000
_cell.angle_alpha   90.00
_cell.angle_beta   90.00
_cell.angle_gamma   90.00
#
_symmetry.space_group_name_H-M   'P 1'
#
loop_
_entity.id
_entity.type
_entity.pdbx_description
1 polymer ?
#
loop_
_entity_poly.entity_id
_entity_poly.type
_entity_poly.pdbx_seq_one_letter_code
_entity_poly.pdbx_strand_id
1 'polypeptide(L)'
;TAVMILFRGDLNYRKLVGERNCVNTVGLEPSMQGFIPAPIIAARTVKSETICGMPKGRYEMLKTIDPKWMQKGDYGVVQFCAKAEPFKPAAYPCLDYGDTCFGVTCPVHQDI
;
A
#
# COMPACT_ATOMS: atom_id res chain seq x y z
N THR A 1 -12.87 0.98 -11.90
CA THR A 1 -12.20 1.31 -10.62
C THR A 1 -11.32 0.15 -10.21
N ALA A 2 -10.12 0.36 -9.68
CA ALA A 2 -9.23 -0.74 -9.32
C ALA A 2 -9.68 -1.37 -7.99
N VAL A 3 -9.77 -2.70 -7.92
CA VAL A 3 -10.13 -3.43 -6.67
C VAL A 3 -9.07 -3.21 -5.59
N MET A 4 -7.80 -3.11 -6.00
CA MET A 4 -6.66 -2.87 -5.13
C MET A 4 -5.49 -2.33 -5.96
N ILE A 5 -4.66 -1.47 -5.35
CA ILE A 5 -3.46 -0.93 -5.98
C ILE A 5 -2.23 -1.43 -5.24
N LEU A 6 -1.30 -2.03 -5.97
CA LEU A 6 -0.01 -2.49 -5.45
C LEU A 6 1.12 -1.55 -5.87
N PHE A 7 1.66 -0.79 -4.92
CA PHE A 7 2.89 -0.01 -5.10
C PHE A 7 4.09 -0.91 -4.82
N ARG A 8 4.90 -1.18 -5.86
CA ARG A 8 6.12 -1.99 -5.75
C ARG A 8 7.39 -1.15 -5.75
N GLY A 9 8.26 -1.41 -4.79
CA GLY A 9 9.60 -0.84 -4.73
C GLY A 9 9.68 0.51 -4.02
N ASP A 10 10.92 0.94 -3.76
CA ASP A 10 11.19 2.10 -2.89
C ASP A 10 10.78 3.44 -3.51
N LEU A 11 10.97 3.62 -4.83
CA LEU A 11 10.57 4.85 -5.52
C LEU A 11 9.06 5.09 -5.45
N ASN A 12 8.28 4.04 -5.67
CA ASN A 12 6.82 4.09 -5.57
C ASN A 12 6.37 4.38 -4.14
N TYR A 13 7.04 3.79 -3.14
CA TYR A 13 6.79 4.09 -1.74
C TYR A 13 7.07 5.56 -1.40
N ARG A 14 8.23 6.10 -1.82
CA ARG A 14 8.58 7.50 -1.60
C ARG A 14 7.55 8.46 -2.21
N LYS A 15 7.11 8.18 -3.44
CA LYS A 15 6.04 8.95 -4.09
C LYS A 15 4.72 8.86 -3.33
N LEU A 16 4.37 7.67 -2.85
CA LEU A 16 3.12 7.42 -2.11
C LEU A 16 3.03 8.24 -0.81
N VAL A 17 4.15 8.42 -0.10
CA VAL A 17 4.23 9.23 1.13
C VAL A 17 4.71 10.65 0.91
N GLY A 18 4.91 11.06 -0.35
CA GLY A 18 5.31 12.41 -0.74
C GLY A 18 6.74 12.80 -0.37
N GLU A 19 7.66 11.84 -0.22
CA GLU A 19 9.08 12.05 0.08
C GLU A 19 9.32 12.92 1.34
N ARG A 20 8.46 12.76 2.34
CA ARG A 20 8.58 13.51 3.60
C ARG A 20 9.38 12.73 4.64
N ASN A 21 9.97 13.46 5.58
CA ASN A 21 10.46 12.89 6.83
C ASN A 21 9.25 12.57 7.72
N CYS A 22 8.56 11.48 7.41
CA CYS A 22 7.45 10.97 8.21
C CYS A 22 7.95 10.57 9.60
N VAL A 23 7.11 10.78 10.62
CA VAL A 23 7.34 10.18 11.92
C VAL A 23 7.22 8.67 11.75
N ASN A 24 8.28 7.94 12.08
CA ASN A 24 8.41 6.49 11.88
C ASN A 24 7.22 5.67 12.42
N THR A 25 6.57 6.12 13.50
CA THR A 25 5.44 5.43 14.16
C THR A 25 4.06 5.81 13.61
N VAL A 26 3.96 6.90 12.83
CA VAL A 26 2.68 7.33 12.24
C VAL A 26 2.28 6.34 11.15
N GLY A 27 1.00 5.92 11.12
CA GLY A 27 0.52 4.91 10.18
C GLY A 27 0.63 5.33 8.70
N LEU A 28 0.39 4.37 7.80
CA LEU A 28 0.45 4.62 6.34
C LEU A 28 -0.61 5.64 5.89
N GLU A 29 -1.86 5.50 6.35
CA GLU A 29 -2.99 6.37 5.96
C GLU A 29 -2.68 7.88 6.11
N PRO A 30 -2.31 8.39 7.30
CA PRO A 30 -1.96 9.81 7.45
C PRO A 30 -0.71 10.21 6.67
N SER A 31 0.19 9.27 6.35
CA SER A 31 1.39 9.54 5.55
C SER A 31 1.09 9.75 4.05
N MET A 32 -0.04 9.24 3.55
CA MET A 32 -0.45 9.35 2.15
C MET A 32 -1.17 10.66 1.79
N GLN A 33 -1.40 11.55 2.77
CA GLN A 33 -1.96 12.90 2.54
C GLN A 33 -3.29 12.92 1.77
N GLY A 34 -4.14 11.92 2.01
CA GLY A 34 -5.44 11.80 1.34
C GLY A 34 -5.39 11.11 -0.03
N PHE A 35 -4.21 10.67 -0.50
CA PHE A 35 -4.11 9.83 -1.69
C PHE A 35 -4.58 8.39 -1.40
N ILE A 36 -5.90 8.16 -1.52
CA ILE A 36 -6.52 6.88 -1.22
C ILE A 36 -7.62 6.54 -2.25
N PRO A 37 -7.28 6.36 -3.55
CA PRO A 37 -8.26 6.13 -4.61
C PRO A 37 -8.88 4.72 -4.63
N ALA A 38 -8.25 3.75 -3.96
CA ALA A 38 -8.67 2.36 -3.80
C ALA A 38 -7.89 1.75 -2.62
N PRO A 39 -8.19 0.53 -2.15
CA PRO A 39 -7.34 -0.13 -1.16
C PRO A 39 -5.89 -0.23 -1.66
N ILE A 40 -4.93 0.14 -0.82
CA ILE A 40 -3.51 0.24 -1.20
C ILE A 40 -2.69 -0.80 -0.47
N ILE A 41 -1.85 -1.52 -1.22
CA ILE A 41 -0.71 -2.27 -0.68
C ILE A 41 0.58 -1.58 -1.15
N ALA A 42 1.45 -1.27 -0.20
CA ALA A 42 2.80 -0.78 -0.48
C ALA A 42 3.81 -1.86 -0.07
N ALA A 43 4.49 -2.45 -1.05
CA ALA A 43 5.50 -3.48 -0.85
C ALA A 43 6.86 -2.95 -1.32
N ARG A 44 7.80 -2.79 -0.41
CA ARG A 44 9.15 -2.27 -0.74
C ARG A 44 10.25 -2.93 0.06
N THR A 45 11.44 -2.92 -0.53
CA THR A 45 12.71 -2.99 0.20
C THR A 45 13.09 -1.57 0.65
N VAL A 46 13.57 -1.39 1.87
CA VAL A 46 13.92 -0.08 2.45
C VAL A 46 15.26 0.39 1.86
N LYS A 47 15.20 1.39 0.98
CA LYS A 47 16.38 1.98 0.31
C LYS A 47 16.42 3.51 0.45
N SER A 48 15.61 4.06 1.35
CA SER A 48 15.52 5.48 1.64
C SER A 48 15.15 5.74 3.10
N GLU A 49 15.52 6.93 3.58
CA GLU A 49 15.33 7.37 4.97
C GLU A 49 13.86 7.64 5.35
N THR A 50 12.93 7.50 4.41
CA THR A 50 11.51 7.67 4.65
C THR A 50 10.89 6.33 5.06
N ILE A 51 10.29 6.26 6.24
CA ILE A 51 9.50 5.11 6.70
C ILE A 51 8.38 5.57 7.63
N CYS A 52 7.24 4.89 7.58
CA CYS A 52 6.11 5.10 8.49
C CYS A 52 5.57 3.75 8.98
N GLY A 53 4.65 3.74 9.93
CA GLY A 53 3.93 2.56 10.41
C GLY A 53 4.79 1.56 11.20
N MET A 54 5.93 2.00 11.74
CA MET A 54 6.81 1.16 12.55
C MET A 54 6.28 1.00 13.98
N PRO A 55 6.44 -0.17 14.60
CA PRO A 55 6.24 -0.33 16.03
C PRO A 55 7.18 0.60 16.82
N LYS A 56 6.69 1.13 17.95
CA LYS A 56 7.47 1.98 18.86
C LYS A 56 8.76 1.26 19.29
N GLY A 57 9.90 1.97 19.26
CA GLY A 57 11.21 1.45 19.68
C GLY A 57 11.95 0.62 18.62
N ARG A 58 11.27 0.18 17.55
CA ARG A 58 11.89 -0.69 16.53
C ARG A 58 12.83 0.08 15.62
N TYR A 59 12.53 1.34 15.32
CA TYR A 59 13.41 2.20 14.54
C TYR A 59 14.73 2.48 15.28
N GLU A 60 14.63 2.79 16.58
CA GLU A 60 15.77 3.08 17.44
C GLU A 60 16.67 1.86 17.59
N MET A 61 16.07 0.68 17.81
CA MET A 61 16.78 -0.60 17.87
C MET A 61 17.57 -0.87 16.58
N LEU A 62 16.93 -0.74 15.40
CA LEU A 62 17.60 -0.96 14.11
C LEU A 62 18.71 0.06 13.87
N LYS A 63 18.51 1.31 14.28
CA LYS A 63 19.51 2.38 14.19
C LYS A 63 20.75 2.09 15.06
N THR A 64 20.59 1.46 16.22
CA THR A 64 21.71 1.02 17.07
C THR A 64 22.48 -0.14 16.43
N ILE A 65 21.79 -1.08 15.79
CA ILE A 65 22.42 -2.24 15.12
C ILE A 65 23.21 -1.79 13.89
N ASP A 66 22.61 -0.97 13.03
CA ASP A 66 23.22 -0.46 11.82
C ASP A 66 22.68 0.94 11.50
N PRO A 67 23.47 2.01 11.68
CA PRO A 67 23.02 3.37 11.39
C PRO A 67 22.59 3.61 9.93
N LYS A 68 23.00 2.75 8.98
CA LYS A 68 22.69 2.86 7.54
C LYS A 68 21.69 1.79 7.06
N TRP A 69 20.96 1.15 7.97
CA TRP A 69 20.05 0.05 7.65
C TRP A 69 18.99 0.40 6.59
N MET A 70 18.58 1.67 6.51
CA MET A 70 17.59 2.15 5.53
C MET A 70 18.13 2.39 4.12
N GLN A 71 19.45 2.29 3.91
CA GLN A 71 20.09 2.58 2.61
C GLN A 71 20.52 1.30 1.87
N LYS A 72 20.60 0.17 2.59
CA LYS A 72 21.16 -1.08 2.06
C LYS A 72 20.15 -1.93 1.27
N GLY A 73 18.86 -1.83 1.60
CA GLY A 73 17.84 -2.70 1.00
C GLY A 73 17.69 -4.07 1.67
N ASP A 74 18.35 -4.30 2.82
CA ASP A 74 18.32 -5.57 3.56
C ASP A 74 16.96 -5.83 4.24
N TYR A 75 16.18 -4.77 4.46
CA TYR A 75 14.89 -4.82 5.13
C TYR A 75 13.77 -4.59 4.13
N GLY A 76 12.62 -5.23 4.37
CA GLY A 76 11.40 -5.05 3.58
C GLY A 76 10.20 -4.74 4.44
N VAL A 77 9.25 -3.99 3.88
CA VAL A 77 7.94 -3.73 4.50
C VAL A 77 6.83 -3.99 3.50
N VAL A 78 5.75 -4.57 3.99
CA VAL A 78 4.47 -4.68 3.29
C VAL A 78 3.43 -3.99 4.17
N GLN A 79 2.82 -2.93 3.65
CA GLN A 79 1.85 -2.11 4.36
C GLN A 79 0.54 -2.10 3.59
N PHE A 80 -0.57 -2.26 4.30
CA PHE A 80 -1.90 -2.25 3.73
C PHE A 80 -2.73 -1.10 4.30
N CYS A 81 -3.41 -0.37 3.43
CA CYS A 81 -4.42 0.60 3.79
C CYS A 81 -5.76 0.16 3.18
N ALA A 82 -6.68 -0.27 4.06
CA ALA A 82 -8.01 -0.72 3.68
C ALA A 82 -8.98 0.42 3.40
N LYS A 83 -8.69 1.62 3.92
CA LYS A 83 -9.51 2.80 3.67
C LYS A 83 -9.49 3.05 2.16
N ALA A 84 -10.66 3.16 1.59
CA ALA A 84 -10.93 3.54 0.23
C ALA A 84 -12.39 3.96 0.19
N GLU A 85 -12.78 4.77 -0.79
CA GLU A 85 -14.21 4.91 -1.05
C GLU A 85 -14.79 3.51 -1.34
N PRO A 86 -15.92 3.12 -0.71
CA PRO A 86 -16.53 1.83 -0.95
C PRO A 86 -16.74 1.63 -2.45
N PHE A 87 -16.40 0.44 -2.96
CA PHE A 87 -16.79 0.10 -4.32
C PHE A 87 -18.30 0.25 -4.42
N LYS A 88 -18.77 0.94 -5.47
CA LYS A 88 -20.17 0.82 -5.86
C LYS A 88 -20.47 -0.68 -6.02
N PRO A 89 -21.65 -1.18 -5.60
CA PRO A 89 -22.05 -2.57 -5.80
C PRO A 89 -21.73 -3.12 -7.22
N ALA A 90 -21.90 -2.27 -8.24
CA ALA A 90 -21.51 -2.45 -9.64
C ALA A 90 -20.06 -2.91 -9.90
N ALA A 91 -19.13 -2.48 -9.05
CA ALA A 91 -17.70 -2.62 -9.25
C ALA A 91 -17.11 -3.81 -8.48
N TYR A 92 -17.92 -4.53 -7.69
CA TYR A 92 -17.46 -5.77 -7.08
C TYR A 92 -17.29 -6.84 -8.15
N PRO A 93 -16.13 -7.51 -8.21
CA PRO A 93 -16.03 -8.74 -8.97
C PRO A 93 -17.06 -9.75 -8.44
N CYS A 94 -17.79 -10.42 -9.33
CA CYS A 94 -18.68 -11.51 -8.95
C CYS A 94 -17.90 -12.60 -8.17
N LEU A 95 -18.62 -13.35 -7.33
CA LEU A 95 -18.04 -14.40 -6.47
C LEU A 95 -17.19 -15.42 -7.25
N ASP A 96 -17.52 -15.66 -8.53
CA ASP A 96 -16.84 -16.62 -9.42
C ASP A 96 -15.77 -15.96 -10.32
N TYR A 97 -15.06 -14.96 -9.81
CA TYR A 97 -14.11 -14.11 -10.53
C TYR A 97 -13.32 -14.82 -11.64
N GLY A 98 -13.77 -14.64 -12.89
CA GLY A 98 -13.01 -14.98 -14.09
C GLY A 98 -13.16 -16.41 -14.62
N ASP A 99 -13.82 -17.34 -13.91
CA ASP A 99 -13.95 -18.72 -14.42
C ASP A 99 -15.03 -18.83 -15.51
N THR A 100 -16.13 -18.08 -15.39
CA THR A 100 -17.25 -18.11 -16.36
C THR A 100 -17.39 -16.83 -17.19
N CYS A 101 -16.75 -15.74 -16.78
CA CYS A 101 -17.01 -14.39 -17.33
C CYS A 101 -15.76 -13.73 -17.94
N PHE A 102 -14.69 -14.49 -18.22
CA PHE A 102 -13.49 -13.93 -18.85
C PHE A 102 -13.77 -13.53 -20.32
N GLY A 103 -13.88 -12.22 -20.58
CA GLY A 103 -14.10 -11.69 -21.92
C GLY A 103 -15.56 -11.64 -22.39
N VAL A 104 -16.54 -11.89 -21.52
CA VAL A 104 -17.98 -11.79 -21.82
C VAL A 104 -18.73 -11.02 -20.72
N THR A 105 -19.88 -10.42 -21.04
CA THR A 105 -20.72 -9.70 -20.07
C THR A 105 -21.24 -10.65 -19.00
N CYS A 106 -21.02 -10.31 -17.73
CA CYS A 106 -21.44 -11.12 -16.59
C CYS A 106 -22.98 -11.22 -16.51
N PRO A 107 -23.58 -12.43 -16.45
CA PRO A 107 -25.04 -12.60 -16.37
C PRO A 107 -25.62 -12.21 -15.01
N VAL A 108 -24.79 -12.12 -13.96
CA VAL A 108 -25.22 -11.79 -12.58
C VAL A 108 -25.19 -10.28 -12.31
N HIS A 109 -24.32 -9.52 -12.98
CA HIS A 109 -24.20 -8.06 -12.84
C HIS A 109 -24.52 -7.37 -14.16
N GLN A 110 -25.76 -7.54 -14.64
CA GLN A 110 -26.18 -6.97 -15.92
C GLN A 110 -26.48 -5.47 -15.86
N ASP A 111 -26.64 -4.87 -14.67
CA ASP A 111 -27.08 -3.48 -14.55
C ASP A 111 -26.44 -2.70 -13.38
N ILE A 112 -25.87 -1.53 -13.77
CA ILE A 112 -25.58 -0.30 -13.02
C ILE A 112 -24.35 -0.27 -12.12
#